data_AF-A0A8J3QTA0-F1
#
_entry.id   AF-A0A8J3QTA0-F1
#
_cell.length_a   1.000
_cell.length_b   1.000
_cell.length_c   1.000
_cell.angle_alpha   90.00
_cell.angle_beta   90.00
_cell.angle_gamma   90.00
#
_symmetry.space_group_name_H-M   'P 1'
#
loop_
_entity.id
_entity.type
_entity.pdbx_description
1 polymer ?
#
loop_
_entity_poly.entity_id
_entity_poly.type
_entity_poly.pdbx_seq_one_letter_code
_entity_poly.pdbx_strand_id
1 'polypeptide(L)'
;MKLTPRFALDSLFLTGGVFLLVSSMAFAPVTAGRLAFGVATGLAVVAGLSAILARGTGQKVGHGILAAAGLWSLIAALTFTGTTLTWLVFADAIGLAAVALADLAGHEVTTERVVHELVVKGTPAEASSQPTLVA
;
A
#
# COMPACT_ATOMS: atom_id res chain seq x y z
N MET A 1 0.61 -7.39 19.70
CA MET A 1 0.55 -6.20 18.82
C MET A 1 -0.63 -6.39 17.87
N LYS A 2 -1.59 -5.47 17.82
CA LYS A 2 -2.71 -5.56 16.86
C LYS A 2 -2.21 -4.97 15.54
N LEU A 3 -2.10 -5.79 14.49
CA LEU A 3 -1.77 -5.32 13.15
C LEU A 3 -2.88 -4.38 12.67
N THR A 4 -2.51 -3.18 12.24
CA THR A 4 -3.47 -2.27 11.63
C THR A 4 -3.96 -2.87 10.30
N PRO A 5 -5.27 -2.83 10.00
CA PRO A 5 -5.80 -3.37 8.73
C PRO A 5 -5.10 -2.80 7.50
N ARG A 6 -4.63 -1.55 7.57
CA ARG A 6 -3.87 -0.89 6.50
C ARG A 6 -2.53 -1.57 6.23
N PHE A 7 -1.72 -1.79 7.27
CA PHE A 7 -0.46 -2.52 7.16
C PHE A 7 -0.64 -3.92 6.56
N ALA A 8 -1.69 -4.65 6.97
CA ALA A 8 -1.98 -5.98 6.44
C ALA A 8 -2.35 -5.93 4.94
N LEU A 9 -3.11 -4.92 4.53
CA LEU A 9 -3.47 -4.70 3.12
C LEU A 9 -2.24 -4.31 2.29
N ASP A 10 -1.46 -3.32 2.70
CA ASP A 10 -0.26 -2.89 1.96
C ASP A 10 0.75 -4.04 1.82
N SER A 11 0.92 -4.84 2.88
CA SER A 11 1.75 -6.04 2.83
C SER A 11 1.22 -7.08 1.84
N LEU A 12 -0.11 -7.24 1.73
CA LEU A 12 -0.73 -8.13 0.75
C LEU A 12 -0.48 -7.63 -0.67
N PHE A 13 -0.64 -6.33 -0.94
CA PHE A 13 -0.36 -5.74 -2.26
C PHE A 13 1.12 -5.88 -2.63
N LEU A 14 2.01 -5.60 -1.69
CA LEU A 14 3.45 -5.75 -1.89
C LEU A 14 3.82 -7.20 -2.21
N THR A 15 3.33 -8.16 -1.41
CA THR A 15 3.62 -9.58 -1.63
C THR A 15 3.03 -10.07 -2.95
N GLY A 16 1.81 -9.65 -3.28
CA GLY A 16 1.18 -9.95 -4.56
C GLY A 16 1.95 -9.39 -5.76
N GLY A 17 2.42 -8.14 -5.66
CA GLY A 17 3.28 -7.52 -6.66
C GLY A 17 4.60 -8.27 -6.84
N VAL A 18 5.33 -8.54 -5.75
CA VAL A 18 6.60 -9.30 -5.81
C VAL A 18 6.40 -10.70 -6.39
N PHE A 19 5.33 -11.40 -6.00
CA PHE A 19 4.98 -12.69 -6.56
C PHE A 19 4.77 -12.64 -8.08
N LEU A 20 4.00 -11.66 -8.57
CA LEU A 20 3.76 -11.48 -10.00
C LEU A 20 5.02 -11.07 -10.75
N LEU A 21 5.87 -10.24 -10.13
CA LEU A 21 7.16 -9.83 -10.68
C LEU A 21 8.02 -11.06 -10.99
N VAL A 22 8.21 -11.94 -10.01
CA VAL A 22 8.98 -13.18 -10.17
C VAL A 22 8.30 -14.12 -11.16
N SER A 23 6.98 -14.27 -11.06
CA SER A 23 6.21 -15.15 -11.95
C SER A 23 6.33 -14.75 -13.42
N SER A 24 6.38 -13.45 -13.71
CA SER A 24 6.55 -12.94 -15.08
C SER A 24 7.88 -13.34 -15.73
N MET A 25 8.93 -13.53 -14.92
CA MET A 25 10.26 -13.90 -15.40
C MET A 25 10.53 -15.40 -15.30
N ALA A 26 9.79 -16.12 -14.45
CA ALA A 26 9.99 -17.55 -14.22
C ALA A 26 9.11 -18.45 -15.11
N PHE A 27 7.95 -17.96 -15.55
CA PHE A 27 6.98 -18.77 -16.29
C PHE A 27 6.76 -18.29 -17.71
N ALA A 28 6.25 -19.20 -18.55
CA ALA A 28 5.79 -18.87 -19.90
C ALA A 28 4.66 -17.82 -19.87
N PRO A 29 4.51 -16.99 -20.92
CA PRO A 29 3.57 -15.86 -20.92
C PRO A 29 2.12 -16.24 -20.58
N VAL A 30 1.65 -17.40 -21.05
CA VAL A 30 0.29 -17.88 -20.79
C VAL A 30 0.06 -18.18 -19.30
N THR A 31 1.07 -18.73 -18.62
CA THR A 31 0.99 -19.05 -17.18
C THR A 31 1.10 -17.78 -16.36
N ALA A 32 2.05 -16.90 -16.69
CA ALA A 32 2.17 -15.59 -16.06
C ALA A 32 0.89 -14.77 -16.18
N GLY A 33 0.24 -14.78 -17.35
CA GLY A 33 -1.05 -14.13 -17.58
C GLY A 33 -2.19 -14.67 -16.69
N ARG A 34 -2.28 -16.00 -16.52
CA ARG A 34 -3.29 -16.61 -15.65
C ARG A 34 -3.07 -16.26 -14.18
N LEU A 35 -1.82 -16.25 -13.73
CA LEU A 35 -1.45 -15.83 -12.38
C LEU A 35 -1.77 -14.34 -12.16
N ALA A 36 -1.39 -13.49 -13.12
CA ALA A 36 -1.70 -12.07 -13.10
C ALA A 36 -3.21 -11.83 -13.03
N PHE A 37 -4.00 -12.50 -13.87
CA PHE A 37 -5.46 -12.43 -13.84
C PHE A 37 -6.02 -12.73 -12.44
N GLY A 38 -5.64 -13.87 -11.84
CA GLY A 38 -6.15 -14.27 -10.53
C GLY A 38 -5.77 -13.32 -9.41
N VAL A 39 -4.48 -12.95 -9.34
CA VAL A 39 -3.95 -12.05 -8.30
C VAL A 39 -4.52 -10.65 -8.47
N ALA A 40 -4.48 -10.09 -9.68
CA ALA A 40 -4.99 -8.75 -9.97
C ALA A 40 -6.49 -8.62 -9.66
N THR A 41 -7.29 -9.65 -9.97
CA THR A 41 -8.72 -9.68 -9.62
C THR A 41 -8.91 -9.58 -8.11
N GLY A 42 -8.21 -10.43 -7.34
CA GLY A 42 -8.30 -10.43 -5.88
C GLY A 42 -7.87 -9.08 -5.28
N LEU A 43 -6.72 -8.56 -5.73
CA LEU A 43 -6.19 -7.28 -5.28
C LEU A 43 -7.14 -6.12 -5.63
N ALA A 44 -7.68 -6.06 -6.85
CA ALA A 44 -8.59 -5.00 -7.26
C ALA A 44 -9.87 -4.98 -6.42
N VAL A 45 -10.46 -6.15 -6.16
CA VAL A 45 -11.67 -6.28 -5.32
C VAL A 45 -11.39 -5.84 -3.89
N VAL A 46 -10.31 -6.35 -3.28
CA VAL A 46 -9.93 -6.00 -1.91
C VAL A 46 -9.61 -4.52 -1.78
N ALA A 47 -8.83 -3.96 -2.71
CA ALA A 47 -8.49 -2.55 -2.74
C ALA A 47 -9.75 -1.67 -2.91
N GLY A 48 -10.62 -2.03 -3.85
CA GLY A 48 -11.85 -1.29 -4.14
C GLY A 48 -12.81 -1.28 -2.96
N LEU A 49 -13.06 -2.44 -2.34
CA LEU A 49 -13.85 -2.51 -1.10
C LEU A 49 -13.22 -1.67 0.00
N SER A 50 -11.91 -1.77 0.17
CA SER A 50 -11.20 -1.04 1.21
C SER A 50 -11.25 0.48 0.98
N ALA A 51 -11.17 0.94 -0.26
CA ALA A 51 -11.33 2.35 -0.63
C ALA A 51 -12.75 2.86 -0.33
N ILE A 52 -13.79 2.05 -0.58
CA ILE A 52 -15.19 2.38 -0.29
C ILE A 52 -15.44 2.49 1.22
N LEU A 53 -14.89 1.54 1.99
CA LEU A 53 -15.10 1.43 3.44
C LEU A 53 -14.18 2.34 4.27
N ALA A 54 -13.11 2.86 3.68
CA ALA A 54 -12.15 3.72 4.36
C ALA A 54 -12.81 5.02 4.87
N ARG A 55 -12.40 5.47 6.05
CA ARG A 55 -12.92 6.72 6.67
C ARG A 55 -12.05 7.94 6.39
N GLY A 56 -10.74 7.76 6.20
CA GLY A 56 -9.79 8.84 5.92
C GLY A 56 -9.50 9.02 4.43
N THR A 57 -9.41 10.26 3.96
CA THR A 57 -9.15 10.59 2.55
C THR A 57 -7.85 9.99 2.03
N GLY A 58 -6.78 9.97 2.83
CA GLY A 58 -5.50 9.36 2.43
C GLY A 58 -5.64 7.86 2.14
N GLN A 59 -6.36 7.13 2.99
CA GLN A 59 -6.61 5.70 2.79
C GLN A 59 -7.52 5.43 1.59
N LYS A 60 -8.56 6.27 1.40
CA LYS A 60 -9.43 6.19 0.21
C LYS A 60 -8.64 6.35 -1.08
N VAL A 61 -7.77 7.35 -1.14
CA VAL A 61 -6.96 7.65 -2.33
C VAL A 61 -5.93 6.54 -2.56
N GLY A 62 -5.15 6.15 -1.55
CA GLY A 62 -4.14 5.09 -1.68
C GLY A 62 -4.74 3.76 -2.15
N HIS A 63 -5.80 3.30 -1.49
CA HIS A 63 -6.49 2.07 -1.88
C HIS A 63 -7.23 2.21 -3.22
N GLY A 64 -7.73 3.40 -3.56
CA GLY A 64 -8.34 3.67 -4.86
C GLY A 64 -7.33 3.55 -6.01
N ILE A 65 -6.11 4.05 -5.82
CA ILE A 65 -5.01 3.91 -6.78
C ILE A 65 -4.62 2.44 -6.92
N LEU A 66 -4.50 1.69 -5.82
CA LEU A 66 -4.23 0.25 -5.85
C LEU A 66 -5.35 -0.52 -6.56
N ALA A 67 -6.61 -0.14 -6.36
CA ALA A 67 -7.75 -0.74 -7.06
C ALA A 67 -7.69 -0.48 -8.57
N ALA A 68 -7.36 0.75 -8.97
CA ALA A 68 -7.20 1.10 -10.37
C ALA A 68 -6.02 0.35 -11.01
N ALA A 69 -4.89 0.22 -10.32
CA ALA A 69 -3.72 -0.53 -10.78
C ALA A 69 -4.04 -2.03 -10.93
N GLY A 70 -4.74 -2.63 -9.96
CA GLY A 70 -5.20 -4.00 -10.03
C GLY A 70 -6.19 -4.22 -11.18
N LEU A 71 -7.12 -3.29 -11.39
CA LEU A 71 -8.07 -3.35 -12.51
C LEU A 71 -7.36 -3.23 -13.86
N TRP A 72 -6.38 -2.34 -13.98
CA TRP A 72 -5.55 -2.24 -15.18
C TRP A 72 -4.80 -3.55 -15.45
N SER A 73 -4.16 -4.13 -14.43
CA SER A 73 -3.45 -5.41 -14.52
C SER A 73 -4.37 -6.53 -14.99
N LEU A 74 -5.63 -6.54 -14.52
CA LEU A 74 -6.66 -7.47 -14.96
C LEU A 74 -7.01 -7.29 -16.45
N ILE A 75 -7.22 -6.05 -16.89
CA ILE A 75 -7.48 -5.74 -18.31
C ILE A 75 -6.29 -6.18 -19.16
N ALA A 76 -5.06 -5.93 -18.72
CA ALA A 76 -3.86 -6.32 -19.43
C ALA A 76 -3.77 -7.84 -19.63
N ALA A 77 -4.04 -8.61 -18.57
CA ALA A 77 -4.04 -10.07 -18.58
C ALA A 77 -5.09 -10.69 -19.52
N LEU A 78 -6.21 -10.01 -19.74
CA LEU A 78 -7.29 -10.46 -20.63
C LEU A 78 -7.10 -10.04 -22.09
N THR A 79 -6.35 -8.97 -22.33
CA THR A 79 -6.29 -8.32 -23.65
C THR A 79 -5.02 -8.65 -24.42
N PHE A 80 -3.89 -8.81 -23.73
CA PHE A 80 -2.58 -8.98 -24.35
C PHE A 80 -2.09 -10.42 -24.25
N THR A 81 -1.15 -10.79 -25.14
CA THR A 81 -0.53 -12.12 -25.16
C THR A 81 0.97 -12.03 -25.44
N GLY A 82 1.68 -13.17 -25.33
CA GLY A 82 3.09 -13.29 -25.72
C GLY A 82 4.04 -12.38 -24.93
N THR A 83 5.05 -11.85 -25.63
CA THR A 83 6.08 -11.00 -25.04
C THR A 83 5.50 -9.71 -24.43
N THR A 84 4.51 -9.10 -25.09
CA THR A 84 3.85 -7.88 -24.57
C THR A 84 3.18 -8.14 -23.23
N LEU A 85 2.43 -9.25 -23.11
CA LEU A 85 1.82 -9.64 -21.84
C LEU A 85 2.85 -9.81 -20.73
N THR A 86 3.98 -10.44 -21.04
CA THR A 86 5.05 -10.68 -20.05
C THR A 86 5.57 -9.37 -19.46
N TRP A 87 5.87 -8.40 -20.32
CA TRP A 87 6.37 -7.09 -19.88
C TRP A 87 5.31 -6.24 -19.18
N LEU A 88 4.05 -6.36 -19.57
CA LEU A 88 2.95 -5.69 -18.87
C LEU A 88 2.79 -6.25 -17.45
N VAL A 89 2.72 -7.58 -17.30
CA VAL A 89 2.64 -8.21 -15.96
C VAL A 89 3.82 -7.81 -15.08
N PHE A 90 5.03 -7.75 -15.66
CA PHE A 90 6.22 -7.29 -14.94
C PHE A 90 6.09 -5.83 -14.49
N ALA A 91 5.73 -4.92 -15.40
CA ALA A 91 5.61 -3.49 -15.09
C ALA A 91 4.49 -3.22 -14.08
N ASP A 92 3.34 -3.87 -14.26
CA ASP A 92 2.19 -3.78 -13.36
C ASP A 92 2.53 -4.28 -11.95
N ALA A 93 3.29 -5.38 -11.87
CA ALA A 93 3.80 -5.92 -10.61
C ALA A 93 4.71 -4.92 -9.86
N ILE A 94 5.61 -4.23 -10.58
CA ILE A 94 6.41 -3.14 -10.01
C ILE A 94 5.51 -2.00 -9.54
N GLY A 95 4.55 -1.58 -10.37
CA GLY A 95 3.62 -0.51 -10.04
C GLY A 95 2.84 -0.79 -8.76
N LEU A 96 2.28 -2.00 -8.62
CA LEU A 96 1.56 -2.43 -7.42
C LEU A 96 2.46 -2.41 -6.17
N ALA A 97 3.66 -2.98 -6.27
CA ALA A 97 4.61 -3.00 -5.17
C ALA A 97 5.05 -1.59 -4.75
N ALA A 98 5.34 -0.72 -5.72
CA ALA A 98 5.77 0.65 -5.47
C ALA A 98 4.67 1.49 -4.80
N VAL A 99 3.42 1.38 -5.26
CA VAL A 99 2.29 2.08 -4.65
C VAL A 99 2.05 1.59 -3.22
N ALA A 100 2.10 0.27 -2.99
CA ALA A 100 1.93 -0.29 -1.66
C ALA A 100 3.02 0.18 -0.68
N LEU A 101 4.28 0.21 -1.13
CA LEU A 101 5.39 0.74 -0.34
C LEU A 101 5.23 2.24 -0.05
N ALA A 102 4.79 3.02 -1.03
CA ALA A 102 4.57 4.45 -0.84
C ALA A 102 3.42 4.74 0.16
N ASP A 103 2.33 3.96 0.10
CA ASP A 103 1.22 4.10 1.04
C ASP A 103 1.65 3.75 2.48
N LEU A 104 2.44 2.67 2.63
CA LEU A 104 3.01 2.25 3.91
C LEU A 104 3.97 3.30 4.48
N ALA A 105 4.92 3.78 3.68
CA ALA A 105 5.85 4.82 4.09
C ALA A 105 5.12 6.12 4.49
N GLY A 106 4.11 6.53 3.70
CA GLY A 106 3.26 7.68 4.04
C GLY A 106 2.51 7.51 5.36
N HIS A 107 2.06 6.29 5.65
CA HIS A 107 1.42 5.96 6.92
C HIS A 107 2.39 6.06 8.10
N GLU A 108 3.61 5.54 7.97
CA GLU A 108 4.62 5.58 9.02
C GLU A 108 5.05 7.02 9.33
N VAL A 109 5.33 7.83 8.30
CA VAL A 109 5.68 9.26 8.47
C VAL A 109 4.55 10.04 9.16
N THR A 110 3.30 9.78 8.78
CA THR A 110 2.14 10.44 9.42
C THR A 110 2.01 10.02 10.89
N THR A 111 2.23 8.73 11.17
CA THR A 111 2.19 8.20 12.54
C THR A 111 3.28 8.82 13.40
N GLU A 112 4.52 8.87 12.91
CA GLU A 112 5.64 9.47 13.62
C GLU A 112 5.41 10.95 13.88
N ARG A 113 4.92 11.70 12.89
CA ARG A 113 4.58 13.11 13.06
C ARG A 113 3.55 13.33 14.17
N VAL A 114 2.48 12.53 14.21
CA VAL A 114 1.45 12.64 15.26
C VAL A 114 2.03 12.33 16.63
N VAL A 115 2.84 11.27 16.75
CA VAL A 115 3.53 10.94 18.01
C VAL A 115 4.44 12.08 18.44
N HIS A 116 5.20 12.66 17.52
CA HIS A 116 6.12 13.76 17.81
C HIS A 116 5.39 15.02 18.26
N GLU A 117 4.30 15.39 17.59
CA GLU A 117 3.45 16.53 18.00
C GLU A 117 2.83 16.34 19.39
N LEU A 118 2.46 15.11 19.76
CA LEU A 118 1.92 14.80 21.09
C LEU A 118 2.99 14.91 22.19
N VAL A 119 4.21 14.42 21.95
CA VAL A 119 5.33 14.50 22.90
C VAL A 119 5.76 15.96 23.12
N VAL A 120 5.87 16.74 22.05
CA VAL A 120 6.27 18.16 22.15
C VAL A 120 5.23 19.00 22.90
N LYS A 121 3.93 18.78 22.64
CA LYS A 121 2.84 19.50 23.33
C LYS A 121 2.58 19.00 24.76
N GLY A 122 2.95 17.76 25.07
CA GLY A 122 2.85 17.15 26.40
C GLY A 122 4.04 17.42 27.32
N THR A 123 5.11 18.06 26.82
CA THR A 123 6.25 18.49 27.65
C THR A 123 5.86 19.78 28.37
N PRO A 124 5.66 19.77 29.70
CA PRO A 124 5.12 20.92 30.38
C PRO A 124 6.17 22.02 30.48
N ALA A 125 5.77 23.24 30.08
CA ALA A 125 6.39 24.48 30.53
C ALA A 125 6.15 24.75 32.04
N GLU A 126 5.90 23.72 32.87
CA GLU A 126 5.71 23.80 34.32
C GLU A 126 7.01 23.70 35.13
N ALA A 127 8.19 23.61 34.49
CA ALA A 127 9.44 23.55 35.25
C ALA A 127 9.98 24.94 35.67
N SER A 128 9.42 26.05 35.19
CA SER A 128 9.99 27.39 35.41
C SER A 128 9.20 28.32 36.35
N SER A 129 8.21 27.80 37.08
CA SER A 129 7.47 28.57 38.09
C SER A 129 7.40 27.86 39.44
N GLN A 130 8.54 27.40 39.95
CA GLN A 130 8.70 27.22 41.39
C GLN A 130 8.94 28.60 42.03
N PRO A 131 8.10 29.07 42.97
CA PRO A 131 8.34 30.31 43.68
C PRO A 131 9.53 30.10 44.62
N THR A 132 10.59 30.87 44.41
CA THR A 132 11.70 30.98 45.37
C THR A 132 11.13 31.55 46.67
N LEU A 133 10.89 30.68 47.65
CA LEU A 133 10.59 31.09 49.02
C LEU A 133 11.84 31.81 49.56
N VAL A 134 11.70 33.13 49.71
CA VAL A 134 12.64 33.99 50.40
C VAL A 134 12.64 33.60 51.88
N ALA A 135 13.81 33.26 52.40
CA ALA A 135 14.10 33.10 53.82
C ALA A 135 14.96 34.28 54.29
#